data_AF-A0A1L8RJC5-F1
#
_entry.id   AF-A0A1L8RJC5-F1
#
_cell.length_a   1.000
_cell.length_b   1.000
_cell.length_c   1.000
_cell.angle_alpha   90.00
_cell.angle_beta   90.00
_cell.angle_gamma   90.00
#
_symmetry.space_group_name_H-M   'P 1'
#
loop_
_entity.id
_entity.type
_entity.pdbx_description
1 polymer ?
#
loop_
_entity_poly.entity_id
_entity_poly.type
_entity_poly.pdbx_seq_one_letter_code
_entity_poly.pdbx_strand_id
1 'polypeptide(L)'
;MEGKSVKKTVIYNFMFPLWAVYVFPPFLLVTIPVNIAIDFLAVWLAQKLLKINLPENFLYHNLWKIVLIGYLSDLVGVAFISISSTLLNFFGIELSYETWGWSDPLYFLLRIMAILIAAWCIYYLNHRFLPKTAFTVVDRKKLLLCLALFTAPYLFLI
;
A
#
# COMPACT_ATOMS: atom_id res chain seq x y z
N MET A 1 44.95 -7.05 24.13
CA MET A 1 43.50 -6.94 24.41
C MET A 1 42.87 -6.28 23.20
N GLU A 2 42.50 -7.05 22.18
CA GLU A 2 41.87 -6.53 20.96
C GLU A 2 40.35 -6.48 21.16
N GLY A 3 39.81 -5.26 21.20
CA GLY A 3 38.39 -5.01 21.30
C GLY A 3 37.68 -5.44 20.03
N LYS A 4 36.93 -6.55 20.11
CA LYS A 4 35.94 -6.93 19.09
C LYS A 4 34.90 -5.82 18.99
N SER A 5 34.87 -5.10 17.87
CA SER A 5 33.74 -4.23 17.56
C SER A 5 32.52 -5.12 17.30
N VAL A 6 31.56 -5.07 18.22
CA VAL A 6 30.26 -5.69 18.02
C VAL A 6 29.59 -4.92 16.89
N LYS A 7 29.55 -5.49 15.68
CA LYS A 7 28.65 -5.00 14.62
C LYS A 7 27.24 -5.08 15.18
N LYS A 8 26.69 -3.92 15.56
CA LYS A 8 25.28 -3.77 15.89
C LYS A 8 24.50 -4.00 14.60
N THR A 9 24.08 -5.23 14.37
CA THR A 9 23.12 -5.54 13.30
C THR A 9 21.81 -4.89 13.71
N VAL A 10 21.59 -3.67 13.24
CA VAL A 10 20.32 -2.99 13.42
C VAL A 10 19.34 -3.70 12.50
N ILE A 11 18.41 -4.43 13.10
CA ILE A 11 17.27 -5.02 12.41
C ILE A 11 16.37 -3.85 12.01
N TYR A 12 16.73 -3.15 10.93
CA TYR A 12 15.93 -2.05 10.42
C TYR A 12 14.62 -2.64 9.85
N ASN A 13 13.51 -2.23 10.47
CA ASN A 13 12.17 -2.10 9.87
C ASN A 13 11.71 -3.23 8.95
N PHE A 14 11.24 -4.31 9.57
CA PHE A 14 10.43 -5.33 8.92
C PHE A 14 8.96 -4.88 8.81
N MET A 15 8.71 -3.77 8.11
CA MET A 15 7.36 -3.26 7.79
C MET A 15 7.30 -3.09 6.26
N PHE A 16 6.62 -4.03 5.62
CA PHE A 16 7.09 -4.63 4.38
C PHE A 16 6.51 -4.02 3.09
N PRO A 17 7.36 -3.57 2.17
CA PRO A 17 6.94 -3.14 0.85
C PRO A 17 6.81 -4.31 -0.13
N LEU A 18 5.85 -4.22 -1.05
CA LEU A 18 5.49 -5.30 -1.97
C LEU A 18 6.54 -5.66 -3.03
N TRP A 19 7.59 -4.85 -3.19
CA TRP A 19 8.75 -5.23 -4.00
C TRP A 19 9.53 -6.43 -3.42
N ALA A 20 9.37 -6.74 -2.12
CA ALA A 20 9.99 -7.91 -1.50
C ALA A 20 9.44 -9.25 -2.06
N VAL A 21 8.23 -9.25 -2.63
CA VAL A 21 7.61 -10.43 -3.25
C VAL A 21 8.42 -10.93 -4.46
N TYR A 22 9.01 -10.02 -5.24
CA TYR A 22 9.85 -10.38 -6.38
C TYR A 22 11.19 -10.99 -5.95
N VAL A 23 11.68 -10.62 -4.77
CA VAL A 23 12.99 -11.04 -4.27
C VAL A 23 12.89 -12.36 -3.48
N PHE A 24 11.77 -12.63 -2.82
CA PHE A 24 11.61 -13.84 -2.02
C PHE A 24 10.12 -14.22 -1.86
N PRO A 25 9.63 -15.19 -2.65
CA PRO A 25 8.22 -15.63 -2.65
C PRO A 25 7.61 -15.98 -1.28
N PRO A 26 8.37 -16.52 -0.30
CA PRO A 26 7.83 -16.76 1.05
C PRO A 26 7.37 -15.50 1.79
N PHE A 27 7.76 -14.28 1.37
CA PHE A 27 7.24 -13.05 1.98
C PHE A 27 5.73 -12.87 1.80
N LEU A 28 5.15 -13.45 0.74
CA LEU A 28 3.69 -13.47 0.56
C LEU A 28 2.97 -14.13 1.76
N LEU A 29 3.61 -15.09 2.44
CA LEU A 29 3.04 -15.74 3.62
C LEU A 29 2.84 -14.78 4.79
N VAL A 30 3.58 -13.67 4.84
CA VAL A 30 3.49 -12.65 5.90
C VAL A 30 2.66 -11.46 5.43
N THR A 31 2.91 -10.97 4.20
CA THR A 31 2.22 -9.77 3.70
C THR A 31 0.72 -10.04 3.47
N ILE A 32 0.33 -11.25 3.06
CA ILE A 32 -1.09 -11.56 2.82
C ILE A 32 -1.90 -11.50 4.12
N PRO A 33 -1.52 -12.18 5.22
CA PRO A 33 -2.22 -12.04 6.50
C PRO A 33 -2.26 -10.61 7.02
N VAL A 34 -1.16 -9.86 6.89
CA VAL A 34 -1.12 -8.46 7.35
C VAL A 34 -2.06 -7.58 6.53
N ASN A 35 -2.10 -7.72 5.20
CA ASN A 35 -3.04 -6.97 4.36
C ASN A 35 -4.49 -7.36 4.66
N ILE A 36 -4.78 -8.65 4.83
CA ILE A 36 -6.11 -9.10 5.26
C ILE A 36 -6.53 -8.41 6.57
N ALA A 37 -5.63 -8.29 7.55
CA ALA A 37 -5.91 -7.63 8.81
C ALA A 37 -6.14 -6.12 8.65
N ILE A 38 -5.32 -5.45 7.83
CA ILE A 38 -5.47 -4.01 7.55
C ILE A 38 -6.77 -3.72 6.79
N ASP A 39 -7.07 -4.50 5.74
CA ASP A 39 -8.28 -4.35 4.94
C ASP A 39 -9.53 -4.63 5.77
N PHE A 40 -9.50 -5.68 6.60
CA PHE A 40 -10.57 -5.95 7.56
C PHE A 40 -10.77 -4.78 8.52
N LEU A 41 -9.68 -4.27 9.11
CA LEU A 41 -9.72 -3.15 10.03
C LEU A 41 -10.25 -1.88 9.36
N ALA A 42 -9.84 -1.61 8.12
CA ALA A 42 -10.28 -0.44 7.35
C ALA A 42 -11.81 -0.48 7.11
N VAL A 43 -12.35 -1.62 6.70
CA VAL A 43 -13.81 -1.77 6.51
C VAL A 43 -14.55 -1.70 7.86
N TRP A 44 -14.02 -2.35 8.90
CA TRP A 44 -14.60 -2.32 10.23
C TRP A 44 -14.64 -0.90 10.82
N LEU A 45 -13.55 -0.14 10.70
CA LEU A 45 -13.48 1.26 11.09
C LEU A 45 -14.45 2.11 10.27
N ALA A 46 -14.56 1.86 8.96
CA ALA A 46 -15.52 2.57 8.11
C ALA A 46 -16.97 2.33 8.58
N GLN A 47 -17.34 1.09 8.95
CA GLN A 47 -18.65 0.79 9.53
C GLN A 47 -18.89 1.54 10.84
N LYS A 48 -17.94 1.47 11.78
CA LYS A 48 -18.10 2.01 13.13
C LYS A 48 -18.05 3.53 13.18
N LEU A 49 -17.06 4.14 12.52
CA LEU A 49 -16.82 5.58 12.58
C LEU A 49 -17.76 6.36 11.66
N LEU A 50 -18.02 5.85 10.46
CA LEU A 50 -18.84 6.55 9.46
C LEU A 50 -20.31 6.10 9.44
N LYS A 51 -20.67 5.17 10.34
CA LYS A 51 -22.02 4.61 10.50
C LYS A 51 -22.59 4.06 9.19
N ILE A 52 -21.75 3.38 8.42
CA ILE A 52 -22.10 2.77 7.13
C ILE A 52 -22.87 1.48 7.41
N ASN A 53 -24.10 1.38 6.90
CA ASN A 53 -24.87 0.15 6.95
C ASN A 53 -24.37 -0.83 5.88
N LEU A 54 -23.57 -1.80 6.31
CA LEU A 54 -23.11 -2.90 5.46
C LEU A 54 -23.92 -4.17 5.72
N PRO A 55 -24.23 -4.96 4.68
CA PRO A 55 -24.77 -6.30 4.88
C PRO A 55 -23.84 -7.14 5.76
N GLU A 56 -24.39 -7.95 6.66
CA GLU A 56 -23.60 -8.76 7.62
C GLU A 56 -22.55 -9.62 6.92
N ASN A 57 -22.88 -10.18 5.76
CA ASN A 57 -22.00 -11.05 4.99
C ASN A 57 -21.12 -10.32 3.97
N PHE A 58 -21.16 -8.98 3.93
CA PHE A 58 -20.43 -8.19 2.94
C PHE A 58 -18.92 -8.43 3.03
N LEU A 59 -18.37 -8.33 4.23
CA LEU A 59 -16.93 -8.49 4.48
C LEU A 59 -16.48 -9.88 4.08
N TYR A 60 -17.16 -10.92 4.56
CA TYR A 60 -16.84 -12.31 4.25
C TYR A 60 -16.76 -12.60 2.74
N HIS A 61 -17.71 -12.06 1.95
CA HIS A 61 -17.76 -12.32 0.50
C HIS A 61 -16.82 -11.45 -0.34
N ASN A 62 -16.38 -10.30 0.17
CA ASN A 62 -15.64 -9.31 -0.62
C ASN A 62 -14.23 -9.03 -0.09
N LEU A 63 -13.84 -9.53 1.09
CA LEU A 63 -12.52 -9.29 1.67
C LEU A 63 -11.39 -9.72 0.72
N TRP A 64 -11.51 -10.89 0.09
CA TRP A 64 -10.52 -11.35 -0.88
C TRP A 64 -10.38 -10.40 -2.09
N LYS A 65 -11.47 -9.76 -2.53
CA LYS A 65 -11.44 -8.78 -3.62
C LYS A 65 -10.73 -7.51 -3.18
N ILE A 66 -11.04 -7.03 -1.98
CA ILE A 66 -10.44 -5.81 -1.41
C ILE A 66 -8.92 -6.02 -1.29
N VAL A 67 -8.51 -7.15 -0.72
CA VAL A 67 -7.09 -7.54 -0.59
C VAL A 67 -6.43 -7.61 -1.96
N LEU A 68 -7.01 -8.32 -2.91
CA LEU A 68 -6.45 -8.44 -4.27
C LEU A 68 -6.30 -7.06 -4.94
N ILE A 69 -7.29 -6.18 -4.79
CA ILE A 69 -7.25 -4.83 -5.34
C ILE A 69 -6.14 -3.99 -4.67
N GLY A 70 -5.95 -4.12 -3.35
CA GLY A 70 -4.85 -3.49 -2.64
C GLY A 70 -3.50 -3.89 -3.24
N TYR A 71 -3.26 -5.20 -3.33
CA TYR A 71 -2.05 -5.77 -3.95
C TYR A 71 -1.81 -5.26 -5.38
N LEU A 72 -2.85 -5.27 -6.23
CA LEU A 72 -2.73 -4.80 -7.61
C LEU A 72 -2.40 -3.30 -7.67
N SER A 73 -3.00 -2.50 -6.78
CA SER A 73 -2.78 -1.05 -6.74
C SER A 73 -1.36 -0.71 -6.30
N ASP A 74 -0.82 -1.49 -5.37
CA ASP A 74 0.55 -1.30 -4.90
C ASP A 74 1.57 -1.70 -5.98
N LEU A 75 1.29 -2.73 -6.79
CA LEU A 75 2.11 -3.05 -7.97
C LEU A 75 2.16 -1.88 -8.97
N VAL A 76 1.05 -1.17 -9.16
CA VAL A 76 1.02 0.03 -10.00
C VAL A 76 1.90 1.13 -9.40
N GLY A 77 1.84 1.34 -8.08
CA GLY A 77 2.70 2.29 -7.40
C GLY A 77 4.20 1.97 -7.50
N VAL A 78 4.58 0.70 -7.31
CA VAL A 78 5.96 0.24 -7.48
C VAL A 78 6.43 0.40 -8.93
N ALA A 79 5.59 0.05 -9.90
CA ALA A 79 5.88 0.23 -11.32
C ALA A 79 6.11 1.72 -11.64
N PHE A 80 5.27 2.61 -11.12
CA PHE A 80 5.43 4.05 -11.29
C PHE A 80 6.79 4.53 -10.76
N ILE A 81 7.15 4.20 -9.51
CA ILE A 81 8.45 4.58 -8.93
C ILE A 81 9.60 4.06 -9.79
N SER A 82 9.55 2.79 -10.20
CA SER A 82 10.61 2.12 -10.95
C SER A 82 10.81 2.72 -12.36
N ILE A 83 9.70 3.03 -13.04
CA ILE A 83 9.74 3.66 -14.37
C ILE A 83 10.26 5.09 -14.24
N SER A 84 9.74 5.87 -13.28
CA SER A 84 10.19 7.24 -13.05
C SER A 84 11.67 7.32 -12.69
N SER A 85 12.17 6.44 -11.81
CA SER A 85 13.60 6.40 -11.46
C SER A 85 14.46 6.05 -12.67
N THR A 86 14.03 5.07 -13.48
CA THR A 86 14.76 4.67 -14.69
C THR A 86 14.83 5.79 -15.71
N LEU A 87 13.70 6.50 -15.91
CA LEU A 87 13.62 7.63 -16.83
C LEU A 87 14.51 8.81 -16.39
N LEU A 88 14.51 9.13 -15.10
CA LEU A 88 15.34 10.22 -14.57
C LEU A 88 16.84 9.91 -14.67
N ASN A 89 17.24 8.68 -14.36
CA ASN A 89 18.61 8.21 -14.56
C ASN A 89 19.03 8.31 -16.03
N PHE A 90 18.12 8.01 -16.98
CA PHE A 90 18.40 8.17 -18.42
C PHE A 90 18.69 9.62 -18.81
N PHE A 91 18.10 10.61 -18.11
CA PHE A 91 18.38 12.04 -18.30
C PHE A 91 19.58 12.55 -17.47
N GLY A 92 20.34 11.67 -16.83
CA GLY A 92 21.50 12.04 -16.01
C GLY A 92 21.14 12.57 -14.62
N ILE A 93 19.88 12.44 -14.19
CA ILE A 93 19.46 12.74 -12.82
C ILE A 93 19.58 11.45 -12.03
N GLU A 94 20.73 11.25 -11.38
CA GLU A 94 20.97 10.09 -10.54
C GLU A 94 20.15 10.19 -9.24
N LEU A 95 19.05 9.45 -9.19
CA LEU A 95 18.36 9.17 -7.94
C LEU A 95 19.08 8.04 -7.25
N SER A 96 20.03 8.39 -6.39
CA SER A 96 20.77 7.38 -5.64
C SER A 96 19.85 6.66 -4.66
N TYR A 97 19.74 5.34 -4.83
CA TYR A 97 19.16 4.46 -3.82
C TYR A 97 19.98 4.50 -2.51
N GLU A 98 21.24 4.95 -2.53
CA GLU A 98 22.07 5.03 -1.32
C GLU A 98 21.70 6.23 -0.43
N THR A 99 21.09 7.28 -1.00
CA THR A 99 20.42 8.34 -0.25
C THR A 99 19.00 7.92 0.16
N TRP A 100 18.85 6.69 0.67
CA TRP A 100 17.63 6.21 1.31
C TRP A 100 17.24 7.14 2.46
N GLY A 101 16.32 8.06 2.17
CA GLY A 101 15.74 8.92 3.19
C GLY A 101 15.12 10.19 2.63
N TRP A 102 14.70 11.02 3.58
CA TRP A 102 14.10 12.34 3.42
C TRP A 102 15.03 13.39 2.76
N SER A 103 16.23 12.97 2.38
CA SER A 103 17.33 13.82 1.94
C SER A 103 17.15 14.35 0.52
N ASP A 104 16.39 13.65 -0.32
CA ASP A 104 16.09 14.04 -1.70
C ASP A 104 14.61 14.44 -1.86
N PRO A 105 14.32 15.75 -2.02
CA PRO A 105 12.96 16.24 -2.21
C PRO A 105 12.25 15.65 -3.44
N LEU A 106 12.99 15.36 -4.51
CA LEU A 106 12.43 14.84 -5.75
C LEU A 106 12.00 13.37 -5.57
N TYR A 107 12.82 12.57 -4.91
CA TYR A 107 12.48 11.18 -4.61
C TYR A 107 11.29 11.09 -3.66
N PHE A 108 11.23 11.97 -2.65
CA PHE A 108 10.09 12.09 -1.76
C PHE A 108 8.79 12.44 -2.52
N LEU A 109 8.86 13.40 -3.45
CA LEU A 109 7.70 13.78 -4.27
C LEU A 109 7.20 12.62 -5.13
N LEU A 110 8.11 11.86 -5.75
CA LEU A 110 7.75 10.67 -6.53
C LEU A 110 7.05 9.60 -5.68
N ARG A 111 7.51 9.36 -4.45
CA ARG A 111 6.86 8.43 -3.51
C ARG A 111 5.45 8.88 -3.13
N ILE A 112 5.26 10.17 -2.88
CA ILE A 112 3.91 10.73 -2.63
C ILE A 112 3.02 10.54 -3.86
N MET A 113 3.52 10.82 -5.06
CA MET A 113 2.76 10.57 -6.29
C MET A 113 2.39 9.10 -6.45
N ALA A 114 3.31 8.17 -6.16
CA ALA A 114 3.05 6.75 -6.21
C ALA A 114 1.93 6.31 -5.24
N ILE A 115 1.93 6.85 -4.01
CA ILE A 115 0.88 6.61 -3.02
C ILE A 115 -0.46 7.14 -3.52
N LEU A 116 -0.50 8.35 -4.10
CA LEU A 116 -1.73 8.93 -4.64
C LEU A 116 -2.28 8.11 -5.81
N ILE A 117 -1.40 7.62 -6.70
CA ILE A 117 -1.78 6.74 -7.80
C ILE A 117 -2.34 5.42 -7.26
N ALA A 118 -1.66 4.78 -6.31
CA ALA A 118 -2.14 3.56 -5.69
C ALA A 118 -3.48 3.77 -4.97
N ALA A 119 -3.63 4.81 -4.17
CA ALA A 119 -4.89 5.17 -3.50
C ALA A 119 -6.03 5.40 -4.51
N TRP A 120 -5.74 6.08 -5.63
CA TRP A 120 -6.71 6.26 -6.72
C TRP A 120 -7.10 4.93 -7.36
N CYS A 121 -6.14 4.03 -7.62
CA CYS A 121 -6.39 2.68 -8.11
C CYS A 121 -7.28 1.89 -7.13
N ILE A 122 -6.97 1.93 -5.82
CA ILE A 122 -7.78 1.27 -4.79
C ILE A 122 -9.21 1.77 -4.84
N TYR A 123 -9.41 3.09 -4.87
CA TYR A 123 -10.74 3.69 -4.98
C TYR A 123 -11.47 3.24 -6.25
N TYR A 124 -10.83 3.37 -7.41
CA TYR A 124 -11.43 3.11 -8.71
C TYR A 124 -11.76 1.62 -8.92
N LEU A 125 -10.84 0.73 -8.57
CA LEU A 125 -11.01 -0.71 -8.72
C LEU A 125 -12.06 -1.24 -7.73
N ASN A 126 -12.02 -0.81 -6.46
CA ASN A 126 -13.09 -1.18 -5.52
C ASN A 126 -14.45 -0.63 -5.96
N HIS A 127 -14.49 0.58 -6.51
CA HIS A 127 -15.70 1.12 -7.13
C HIS A 127 -16.19 0.21 -8.27
N ARG A 128 -15.30 -0.31 -9.11
CA ARG A 128 -15.66 -1.15 -10.25
C ARG A 128 -16.13 -2.56 -9.83
N PHE A 129 -15.46 -3.20 -8.87
CA PHE A 129 -15.62 -4.64 -8.58
C PHE A 129 -16.48 -4.96 -7.35
N LEU A 130 -16.70 -4.00 -6.43
CA LEU A 130 -17.61 -4.22 -5.30
C LEU A 130 -19.08 -4.16 -5.72
N PRO A 131 -19.95 -4.99 -5.11
CA PRO A 131 -21.36 -5.09 -5.48
C PRO A 131 -22.11 -3.79 -5.22
N LYS A 132 -22.63 -3.14 -6.27
CA LYS A 132 -23.28 -1.82 -6.16
C LYS A 132 -24.61 -1.84 -5.39
N THR A 133 -25.31 -2.96 -5.40
CA THR A 133 -26.64 -3.15 -4.79
C THR A 133 -26.59 -3.25 -3.26
N ALA A 134 -25.40 -3.39 -2.67
CA ALA A 134 -25.21 -3.56 -1.24
C ALA A 134 -25.20 -2.23 -0.45
N PHE A 135 -25.30 -1.06 -1.12
CA PHE A 135 -25.00 0.23 -0.50
C PHE A 135 -25.95 1.34 -0.94
N THR A 136 -26.12 2.34 -0.07
CA THR A 136 -26.51 3.68 -0.51
C THR A 136 -25.35 4.35 -1.26
N VAL A 137 -25.65 5.30 -2.16
CA VAL A 137 -24.60 6.02 -2.93
C VAL A 137 -23.61 6.73 -2.00
N VAL A 138 -24.09 7.27 -0.87
CA VAL A 138 -23.29 7.98 0.13
C VAL A 138 -22.38 7.02 0.90
N ASP A 139 -22.94 5.91 1.40
CA ASP A 139 -22.21 4.93 2.19
C ASP A 139 -21.14 4.22 1.38
N ARG A 140 -21.44 3.96 0.10
CA ARG A 140 -20.46 3.43 -0.84
C ARG A 140 -19.28 4.37 -1.01
N LYS A 141 -19.53 5.67 -1.23
CA LYS A 141 -18.46 6.65 -1.40
C LYS A 141 -17.57 6.74 -0.15
N LYS A 142 -18.19 6.76 1.04
CA LYS A 142 -17.48 6.74 2.33
C LYS A 142 -16.59 5.50 2.48
N LEU A 143 -17.11 4.32 2.20
CA LEU A 143 -16.34 3.06 2.27
C LEU A 143 -15.14 3.09 1.33
N LEU A 144 -15.36 3.48 0.06
CA LEU A 144 -14.31 3.51 -0.95
C LEU A 144 -13.19 4.50 -0.58
N LEU A 145 -13.54 5.65 0.00
CA LEU A 145 -12.57 6.63 0.49
C LEU A 145 -11.82 6.10 1.72
N CYS A 146 -12.51 5.42 2.64
CA CYS A 146 -11.85 4.79 3.78
C CYS A 146 -10.84 3.73 3.35
N LEU A 147 -11.21 2.88 2.38
CA LEU A 147 -10.29 1.90 1.82
C LEU A 147 -9.08 2.60 1.20
N ALA A 148 -9.32 3.52 0.26
CA ALA A 148 -8.24 4.25 -0.41
C ALA A 148 -7.32 5.03 0.54
N LEU A 149 -7.82 5.49 1.69
CA LEU A 149 -7.01 6.14 2.70
C LEU A 149 -6.27 5.09 3.55
N PHE A 150 -6.97 4.19 4.23
CA PHE A 150 -6.33 3.32 5.22
C PHE A 150 -5.44 2.23 4.61
N THR A 151 -5.68 1.84 3.36
CA THR A 151 -4.96 0.74 2.71
C THR A 151 -3.98 1.23 1.65
N ALA A 152 -3.74 2.55 1.55
CA ALA A 152 -2.70 3.06 0.67
C ALA A 152 -1.30 2.60 1.15
N PRO A 153 -0.34 2.42 0.22
CA PRO A 153 0.99 1.90 0.54
C PRO A 153 1.89 2.99 1.15
N TYR A 154 1.54 3.49 2.33
CA TYR A 154 2.32 4.51 3.05
C TYR A 154 3.76 4.08 3.33
N LEU A 155 4.02 2.79 3.32
CA LEU A 155 5.35 2.21 3.41
C LEU A 155 6.29 2.65 2.29
N PHE A 156 5.78 3.16 1.16
CA PHE A 156 6.65 3.76 0.14
C PHE A 156 7.43 4.98 0.65
N LEU A 157 7.01 5.62 1.74
CA LEU A 157 7.73 6.76 2.32
C LEU A 157 8.94 6.36 3.16
N ILE A 158 9.01 5.10 3.58
CA ILE A 158 10.10 4.56 4.40
C ILE A 158 11.09 3.89 3.44
#